data_AF-A0A1H3WAB7-F1
#
_entry.id   AF-A0A1H3WAB7-F1
#
_cell.length_a   1.000
_cell.length_b   1.000
_cell.length_c   1.000
_cell.angle_alpha   90.00
_cell.angle_beta   90.00
_cell.angle_gamma   90.00
#
_symmetry.space_group_name_H-M   'P 1'
#
loop_
_entity.id
_entity.type
_entity.pdbx_description
1 polymer ?
#
loop_
_entity_poly.entity_id
_entity_poly.type
_entity_poly.pdbx_seq_one_letter_code
_entity_poly.pdbx_strand_id
1 'polypeptide(L)'
;MRDEDVGFVPILENDKYVGVVTDRDIVVKGLAKGTPDNIQASDIMTEKIITGYLDMKVDEAARLMQEHQIKRLVVVDNDSLSGVVSLGDLGVEGADDVAADIVSEVSKGKGNN
;
A
#
# COMPACT_ATOMS: atom_id res chain seq x y z
N MET A 1 -3.38 -8.51 11.30
CA MET A 1 -2.90 -9.22 10.09
C MET A 1 -3.55 -10.59 9.99
N ARG A 2 -3.14 -11.62 10.75
CA ARG A 2 -3.78 -12.95 10.71
C ARG A 2 -5.29 -12.94 10.94
N ASP A 3 -5.74 -12.33 12.04
CA ASP A 3 -7.15 -12.45 12.46
C ASP A 3 -8.11 -11.70 11.52
N GLU A 4 -7.60 -10.65 10.85
CA GLU A 4 -8.34 -9.84 9.87
C GLU A 4 -8.01 -10.24 8.41
N ASP A 5 -7.20 -11.28 8.20
CA ASP A 5 -6.69 -11.73 6.89
C ASP A 5 -6.11 -10.59 6.00
N VAL A 6 -5.29 -9.71 6.60
CA VAL A 6 -4.63 -8.59 5.92
C VAL A 6 -3.11 -8.68 6.00
N GLY A 7 -2.44 -8.35 4.89
CA GLY A 7 -0.97 -8.33 4.77
C GLY A 7 -0.37 -6.96 4.48
N PHE A 8 -1.17 -5.89 4.53
CA PHE A 8 -0.76 -4.50 4.31
C PHE A 8 -1.50 -3.61 5.30
N VAL A 9 -0.76 -2.92 6.18
CA VAL A 9 -1.34 -2.17 7.30
C VAL A 9 -0.73 -0.77 7.34
N PRO A 10 -1.50 0.29 7.05
CA PRO A 10 -1.11 1.67 7.32
C PRO A 10 -0.87 1.89 8.81
N ILE A 11 0.16 2.66 9.14
CA ILE A 11 0.52 3.04 10.51
C ILE A 11 0.20 4.53 10.70
N LEU A 12 -0.44 4.83 11.82
CA LEU A 12 -0.78 6.18 12.23
C LEU A 12 -0.01 6.56 13.50
N GLU A 13 0.38 7.83 13.59
CA GLU A 13 0.86 8.45 14.81
C GLU A 13 0.07 9.74 15.04
N ASN A 14 -0.61 9.84 16.19
CA ASN A 14 -1.49 10.98 16.51
C ASN A 14 -2.50 11.29 15.38
N ASP A 15 -3.18 10.25 14.88
CA ASP A 15 -4.16 10.30 13.77
C ASP A 15 -3.59 10.73 12.41
N LYS A 16 -2.27 10.86 12.28
CA LYS A 16 -1.58 11.17 11.03
C LYS A 16 -0.95 9.92 10.43
N TYR A 17 -1.07 9.79 9.13
CA TYR A 17 -0.42 8.74 8.37
C TYR A 17 1.11 8.91 8.39
N VAL A 18 1.84 7.87 8.84
CA VAL A 18 3.30 7.91 8.94
C VAL A 18 4.02 6.84 8.11
N GLY A 19 3.35 5.74 7.78
CA GLY A 19 3.97 4.67 6.99
C GLY A 19 3.12 3.43 6.86
N VAL A 20 3.74 2.34 6.40
CA VAL A 20 3.07 1.05 6.20
C VAL A 20 3.93 -0.10 6.70
N VAL A 21 3.29 -1.14 7.21
CA VAL A 21 3.89 -2.46 7.46
C VAL A 21 3.22 -3.51 6.60
N THR A 22 4.03 -4.38 6.00
CA THR A 22 3.58 -5.56 5.26
C THR A 22 4.09 -6.85 5.89
N ASP A 23 3.51 -8.01 5.53
CA ASP A 23 4.02 -9.32 5.98
C ASP A 23 5.50 -9.51 5.65
N ARG A 24 5.94 -8.98 4.49
CA ARG A 24 7.35 -9.02 4.10
C ARG A 24 8.21 -8.18 5.03
N ASP A 25 7.76 -7.01 5.46
CA ASP A 25 8.51 -6.20 6.42
C ASP A 25 8.71 -6.95 7.72
N ILE A 26 7.66 -7.63 8.22
CA ILE A 26 7.75 -8.48 9.41
C ILE A 26 8.81 -9.57 9.21
N VAL A 27 8.81 -10.24 8.06
CA VAL A 27 9.76 -11.33 7.77
C VAL A 27 11.18 -10.82 7.56
N VAL A 28 11.39 -9.86 6.66
CA VAL A 28 12.70 -9.45 6.16
C VAL A 28 13.36 -8.41 7.08
N LYS A 29 12.59 -7.47 7.61
CA LYS A 29 13.12 -6.41 8.50
C LYS A 29 13.03 -6.79 9.96
N GLY A 30 12.06 -7.62 10.35
CA GLY A 30 11.91 -8.14 11.70
C GLY A 30 12.63 -9.48 11.90
N LEU A 31 11.96 -10.58 11.56
CA LEU A 31 12.37 -11.96 11.89
C LEU A 31 13.78 -12.30 11.36
N ALA A 32 14.10 -11.95 10.12
CA ALA A 32 15.36 -12.30 9.48
C ALA A 32 16.59 -11.59 10.09
N LYS A 33 16.40 -10.49 10.83
CA LYS A 33 17.50 -9.77 11.50
C LYS A 33 17.89 -10.37 12.86
N GLY A 34 17.23 -11.44 13.30
CA GLY A 34 17.67 -12.23 14.45
C GLY A 34 17.57 -11.52 15.82
N THR A 35 16.69 -10.53 15.98
CA THR A 35 16.48 -9.79 17.25
C THR A 35 14.96 -9.55 17.46
N PRO A 36 14.46 -9.38 18.71
CA PRO A 36 13.78 -10.44 19.49
C PRO A 36 12.36 -10.02 19.95
N ASP A 37 11.77 -10.74 20.91
CA ASP A 37 10.55 -10.38 21.64
C ASP A 37 10.42 -8.85 21.82
N ASN A 38 9.34 -8.23 21.33
CA ASN A 38 9.07 -6.77 21.29
C ASN A 38 9.61 -5.93 20.09
N ILE A 39 9.54 -6.44 18.85
CA ILE A 39 9.64 -5.55 17.66
C ILE A 39 8.40 -4.65 17.59
N GLN A 40 8.59 -3.33 17.46
CA GLN A 40 7.50 -2.38 17.22
C GLN A 40 7.26 -2.19 15.72
N ALA A 41 6.03 -1.80 15.36
CA ALA A 41 5.69 -1.51 13.97
C ALA A 41 6.57 -0.39 13.39
N SER A 42 6.91 0.62 14.20
CA SER A 42 7.82 1.72 13.82
C SER A 42 9.21 1.26 13.42
N ASP A 43 9.69 0.11 13.92
CA ASP A 43 11.04 -0.38 13.65
C ASP A 43 11.16 -1.03 12.26
N ILE A 44 10.03 -1.49 11.71
CA ILE A 44 9.98 -2.27 10.46
C ILE A 44 9.14 -1.61 9.36
N MET A 45 8.39 -0.56 9.69
CA MET A 45 7.56 0.13 8.70
C MET A 45 8.40 0.77 7.59
N THR A 46 7.76 0.97 6.45
CA THR A 46 8.27 1.83 5.39
C THR A 46 7.59 3.19 5.51
N GLU A 47 8.36 4.22 5.78
CA GLU A 47 7.89 5.60 5.85
C GLU A 47 7.69 6.20 4.45
N LYS A 48 6.81 7.19 4.36
CA LYS A 48 6.68 8.08 3.18
C LYS A 48 6.54 7.33 1.85
N ILE A 49 5.65 6.34 1.81
CA ILE A 49 5.25 5.75 0.53
C ILE A 49 4.38 6.75 -0.25
N ILE A 50 4.25 6.47 -1.54
CA ILE A 50 3.36 7.20 -2.43
C ILE A 50 1.92 7.09 -1.92
N THR A 51 1.23 8.24 -1.88
CA THR A 51 -0.15 8.36 -1.42
C THR A 51 -1.01 9.02 -2.49
N GLY A 52 -2.31 8.70 -2.48
CA GLY A 52 -3.34 9.38 -3.26
C GLY A 52 -4.18 10.30 -2.37
N TYR A 53 -5.07 11.07 -3.00
CA TYR A 53 -5.99 12.00 -2.35
C TYR A 53 -7.44 11.66 -2.68
N LEU A 54 -8.38 12.13 -1.86
CA LEU A 54 -9.81 11.82 -2.00
C LEU A 54 -10.43 12.28 -3.33
N ASP A 55 -9.89 13.33 -3.93
CA ASP A 55 -10.35 13.91 -5.20
C ASP A 55 -9.62 13.34 -6.43
N MET A 56 -8.64 12.45 -6.22
CA MET A 56 -7.90 11.79 -7.29
C MET A 56 -8.80 10.84 -8.06
N LYS A 57 -8.68 10.88 -9.40
CA LYS A 57 -9.45 9.96 -10.24
C LYS A 57 -8.87 8.55 -10.23
N VAL A 58 -9.71 7.57 -10.59
CA VAL A 58 -9.32 6.15 -10.67
C VAL A 58 -8.18 5.92 -11.67
N ASP A 59 -8.21 6.57 -12.83
CA ASP A 59 -7.16 6.45 -13.84
C ASP A 59 -5.84 7.07 -13.40
N GLU A 60 -5.89 8.17 -12.66
CA GLU A 60 -4.72 8.79 -12.02
C GLU A 60 -4.12 7.86 -10.95
N ALA A 61 -4.95 7.28 -10.09
CA ALA A 61 -4.51 6.31 -9.09
C ALA A 61 -3.88 5.07 -9.74
N ALA A 62 -4.47 4.54 -10.82
CA ALA A 62 -3.92 3.42 -11.58
C ALA A 62 -2.54 3.76 -12.19
N ARG A 63 -2.41 4.94 -12.80
CA ARG A 63 -1.13 5.42 -13.35
C ARG A 63 -0.07 5.58 -12.28
N LEU A 64 -0.43 6.13 -11.12
CA LEU A 64 0.48 6.29 -10.00
C LEU A 64 0.96 4.92 -9.47
N MET A 65 0.03 3.95 -9.37
CA MET A 65 0.38 2.57 -9.03
C MET A 65 1.35 1.95 -10.04
N GLN A 66 1.16 2.23 -11.33
CA GLN A 66 2.04 1.73 -12.40
C GLN A 66 3.40 2.40 -12.41
N GLU A 67 3.47 3.72 -12.33
CA GLU A 67 4.71 4.47 -12.29
C GLU A 67 5.62 3.98 -11.16
N HIS A 68 5.03 3.74 -9.99
CA HIS A 68 5.77 3.32 -8.80
C HIS A 68 5.81 1.80 -8.61
N GLN A 69 5.21 1.02 -9.52
CA GLN A 69 5.11 -0.44 -9.45
C GLN A 69 4.56 -0.95 -8.09
N ILE A 70 3.57 -0.24 -7.55
CA ILE A 70 2.88 -0.59 -6.30
C ILE A 70 1.48 -1.14 -6.60
N LYS A 71 1.01 -2.06 -5.76
CA LYS A 71 -0.30 -2.71 -5.92
C LYS A 71 -1.37 -2.18 -4.98
N ARG A 72 -0.98 -1.30 -4.06
CA ARG A 72 -1.84 -0.67 -3.06
C ARG A 72 -1.41 0.77 -2.92
N LEU A 73 -2.39 1.67 -2.87
CA LEU A 73 -2.20 3.09 -2.70
C LEU A 73 -2.95 3.51 -1.43
N VAL A 74 -2.22 4.13 -0.51
CA VAL A 74 -2.83 4.73 0.68
C VAL A 74 -3.46 6.06 0.26
N VAL A 75 -4.72 6.29 0.63
CA VAL A 75 -5.44 7.53 0.36
C VAL A 75 -5.49 8.37 1.62
N VAL A 76 -5.05 9.63 1.52
CA VAL A 76 -5.00 10.57 2.65
C VAL A 76 -5.78 11.85 2.34
N ASP A 77 -6.26 12.50 3.39
CA ASP A 77 -6.81 13.86 3.36
C ASP A 77 -6.12 14.69 4.46
N ASN A 78 -5.33 15.69 4.07
CA ASN A 78 -4.56 16.54 4.98
C ASN A 78 -3.76 15.73 6.05
N ASP A 79 -2.99 14.74 5.59
CA ASP A 79 -2.23 13.76 6.40
C ASP A 79 -3.08 12.75 7.20
N SER A 80 -4.41 12.87 7.21
CA SER A 80 -5.29 11.88 7.84
C SER A 80 -5.55 10.71 6.89
N LEU A 81 -5.46 9.48 7.40
CA LEU A 81 -5.76 8.30 6.61
C LEU A 81 -7.25 8.22 6.29
N SER A 82 -7.57 8.26 5.00
CA SER A 82 -8.93 8.08 4.50
C SER A 82 -9.22 6.63 4.09
N GLY A 83 -8.20 5.89 3.65
CA GLY A 83 -8.34 4.48 3.30
C GLY A 83 -7.17 3.92 2.52
N VAL A 84 -7.36 2.72 1.98
CA VAL A 84 -6.41 2.05 1.08
C VAL A 84 -7.19 1.51 -0.10
N VAL A 85 -6.68 1.75 -1.30
CA VAL A 85 -7.19 1.15 -2.54
C VAL A 85 -6.14 0.22 -3.12
N SER A 86 -6.57 -0.97 -3.54
CA SER A 86 -5.72 -1.95 -4.21
C SER A 86 -5.95 -1.94 -5.71
N LEU A 87 -4.95 -2.42 -6.45
CA LEU A 87 -5.05 -2.62 -7.88
C LEU A 87 -6.21 -3.57 -8.25
N GLY A 88 -6.53 -4.52 -7.36
CA GLY A 88 -7.68 -5.42 -7.52
C GLY A 88 -9.01 -4.68 -7.45
N ASP A 89 -9.11 -3.65 -6.62
CA ASP A 89 -10.32 -2.83 -6.51
C ASP A 89 -10.54 -2.01 -7.78
N LEU A 90 -9.46 -1.51 -8.39
CA LEU A 90 -9.53 -0.75 -9.65
C LEU A 90 -9.96 -1.61 -10.84
N GLY A 91 -9.67 -2.91 -10.83
CA GLY A 91 -10.02 -3.81 -11.93
C GLY A 91 -11.47 -4.33 -11.93
N VAL A 92 -12.21 -4.15 -10.83
CA VAL A 92 -13.53 -4.77 -10.62
C VAL A 92 -14.69 -3.79 -10.86
N GLU A 93 -14.50 -2.49 -10.70
CA GLU A 93 -15.57 -1.49 -10.88
C GLU A 93 -15.19 -0.36 -11.84
N GLY A 94 -15.90 -0.29 -12.98
CA GLY A 94 -16.04 0.95 -13.76
C GLY A 94 -14.76 1.54 -14.38
N ALA A 95 -13.64 0.84 -14.34
CA ALA A 95 -12.41 1.26 -14.98
C ALA A 95 -12.59 1.30 -16.51
N ASP A 96 -12.38 2.49 -17.10
CA ASP A 96 -12.17 2.63 -18.53
C ASP A 96 -11.05 1.68 -19.02
N ASP A 97 -11.10 1.26 -20.28
CA ASP A 97 -10.14 0.31 -20.90
C ASP A 97 -8.67 0.65 -20.56
N VAL A 98 -8.36 1.94 -20.46
CA VAL A 98 -7.03 2.46 -20.11
C VAL A 98 -6.57 2.03 -18.71
N ALA A 99 -7.43 2.09 -17.70
CA ALA A 99 -7.08 1.69 -16.34
C ALA A 99 -6.91 0.16 -16.24
N ALA A 100 -7.70 -0.62 -16.98
CA ALA A 100 -7.56 -2.07 -17.05
C ALA A 100 -6.21 -2.50 -17.66
N ASP A 101 -5.79 -1.86 -18.75
CA ASP A 101 -4.49 -2.11 -19.37
C ASP A 101 -3.34 -1.83 -18.39
N ILE A 102 -3.40 -0.69 -17.71
CA ILE A 102 -2.44 -0.27 -16.68
C ILE A 102 -2.38 -1.30 -15.55
N VAL A 103 -3.53 -1.72 -15.02
CA VAL A 103 -3.63 -2.76 -13.99
C VAL A 103 -2.96 -4.07 -14.44
N SER A 104 -3.14 -4.44 -15.70
CA SER A 104 -2.51 -5.64 -16.26
C SER A 104 -0.98 -5.55 -16.27
N GLU A 105 -0.42 -4.37 -16.51
CA GLU A 105 1.03 -4.16 -16.55
C GLU A 105 1.66 -4.22 -15.15
N VAL A 106 1.06 -3.55 -14.17
CA VAL A 106 1.52 -3.62 -12.77
C VAL A 106 1.43 -5.04 -12.21
N SER A 107 0.43 -5.80 -12.67
CA SER A 107 0.29 -7.22 -12.29
C SER A 107 1.41 -8.10 -12.86
N LYS A 108 1.91 -7.78 -14.07
CA LYS A 108 3.02 -8.47 -14.75
C LYS A 108 4.40 -8.00 -14.29
N GLY A 109 4.49 -6.77 -13.79
CA GLY A 109 5.70 -6.21 -13.18
C GLY A 109 6.21 -7.15 -12.09
N LYS A 110 7.53 -7.40 -12.10
CA LYS A 110 8.19 -8.28 -11.12
C LYS A 110 7.81 -7.76 -9.74
N GLY A 111 6.94 -8.49 -9.04
CA GLY A 111 6.33 -8.00 -7.81
C GLY A 111 7.41 -7.60 -6.83
N ASN A 112 7.59 -6.30 -6.64
CA ASN A 112 8.24 -5.77 -5.45
C ASN A 112 7.22 -5.85 -4.32
N ASN A 113 6.84 -7.09 -3.99
CA ASN A 113 6.44 -7.44 -2.64
C ASN A 113 7.70 -8.01 -2.02
#